data_AF-A0A1F4A074-F1
#
_entry.id   AF-A0A1F4A074-F1
#
_cell.length_a   1.000
_cell.length_b   1.000
_cell.length_c   1.000
_cell.angle_alpha   90.00
_cell.angle_beta   90.00
_cell.angle_gamma   90.00
#
_symmetry.space_group_name_H-M   'P 1'
#
loop_
_entity.id
_entity.type
_entity.pdbx_description
1 polymer ?
#
loop_
_entity_poly.entity_id
_entity_poly.type
_entity_poly.pdbx_seq_one_letter_code
_entity_poly.pdbx_strand_id
1 'polypeptide(L)' 'MQISTGTVVGGKIAVEGLSLPEGTVVTVLTPEDGKVVKLASQLEKELLEAIDEADQEVGRAGLEFLESLKRYG' A
#
# COMPACT_ATOMS: atom_id res chain seq x y z
N MET A 1 12.31 -2.28 -24.50
CA MET A 1 11.08 -2.36 -23.69
C MET A 1 11.09 -1.20 -22.72
N GLN A 2 10.02 -0.42 -22.66
CA GLN A 2 9.84 0.66 -21.68
C GLN A 2 8.72 0.26 -20.73
N ILE A 3 8.92 0.46 -19.43
CA ILE A 3 7.90 0.22 -18.40
C ILE A 3 7.43 1.57 -17.90
N SER A 4 6.12 1.80 -17.93
CA SER A 4 5.51 3.02 -17.43
C SER A 4 4.28 2.65 -16.59
N THR A 5 4.06 3.38 -15.51
CA THR A 5 2.95 3.14 -14.59
C THR A 5 1.76 4.00 -14.99
N GLY A 6 0.56 3.41 -14.99
CA GLY A 6 -0.68 4.11 -15.24
C GLY A 6 -1.77 3.66 -14.28
N THR A 7 -2.84 4.45 -14.22
CA THR A 7 -4.03 4.16 -13.39
C THR A 7 -5.21 3.84 -14.28
N VAL A 8 -6.07 2.92 -13.86
CA VAL A 8 -7.32 2.62 -14.59
C VAL A 8 -8.37 3.68 -14.27
N VAL A 9 -8.83 4.41 -15.28
CA VAL A 9 -9.90 5.41 -15.22
C VAL A 9 -10.94 5.06 -16.28
N GLY A 10 -12.18 4.78 -15.86
CA GLY A 10 -13.27 4.42 -16.79
C GLY A 10 -12.99 3.18 -17.65
N GLY A 11 -12.25 2.21 -17.11
CA GLY A 11 -11.84 0.99 -17.83
C GLY A 11 -10.68 1.18 -18.80
N LYS A 12 -10.04 2.36 -18.84
CA LYS A 12 -8.87 2.65 -19.66
C LYS A 12 -7.65 2.94 -18.79
N ILE A 13 -6.46 2.57 -19.25
CA ILE A 13 -5.21 2.87 -18.53
C ILE A 13 -4.74 4.27 -18.93
N ALA A 14 -4.73 5.20 -17.98
CA ALA A 14 -4.15 6.53 -18.15
C ALA A 14 -2.69 6.50 -17.69
N VAL A 15 -1.76 6.83 -18.59
CA VAL A 15 -0.32 6.91 -18.34
C VAL A 15 0.12 8.35 -18.51
N GLU A 16 0.73 8.95 -17.49
CA GLU A 16 1.26 10.31 -17.57
C GLU A 16 2.64 10.34 -18.23
N GLY A 17 2.90 11.37 -19.04
CA GLY A 17 4.21 11.58 -19.65
C GLY A 17 4.60 10.61 -20.78
N LEU A 18 3.70 9.72 -21.18
CA LEU A 18 3.93 8.78 -22.28
C LEU A 18 2.93 8.99 -23.42
N SER A 19 3.45 9.33 -24.60
CA SER A 19 2.68 9.35 -25.84
C SER A 19 3.02 8.11 -26.66
N LEU A 20 2.00 7.30 -26.98
CA LEU A 20 2.14 6.14 -27.84
C LEU A 20 1.41 6.40 -29.16
N PRO A 21 2.04 6.11 -30.32
CA PRO A 21 1.38 6.20 -31.61
C PRO A 21 0.11 5.33 -31.67
N GLU A 22 -0.86 5.74 -32.48
CA GLU A 22 -2.04 4.93 -32.75
C GLU A 22 -1.65 3.56 -33.34
N GLY A 23 -2.34 2.51 -32.92
CA GLY A 23 -2.02 1.13 -33.33
C GLY A 23 -0.86 0.48 -32.57
N THR A 24 -0.25 1.16 -31.60
CA THR A 24 0.79 0.55 -30.76
C THR A 24 0.22 -0.60 -29.94
N VAL A 25 0.82 -1.79 -30.10
CA VAL A 25 0.51 -2.95 -29.25
C VAL A 25 1.17 -2.75 -27.89
N VAL A 26 0.38 -2.85 -26.82
CA VAL A 26 0.84 -2.73 -25.43
C VAL A 26 0.59 -4.03 -24.67
N THR A 27 1.43 -4.29 -23.67
CA THR A 27 1.25 -5.39 -22.71
C THR A 27 0.97 -4.80 -21.34
N VAL A 28 -0.09 -5.27 -20.68
CA VAL A 28 -0.45 -4.84 -19.33
C VAL A 28 0.05 -5.88 -18.34
N LEU A 29 0.84 -5.44 -17.37
CA LEU A 29 1.27 -6.25 -16.24
C LEU A 29 0.43 -5.86 -15.03
N THR A 30 -0.44 -6.74 -14.58
CA THR A 30 -1.18 -6.58 -13.33
C THR A 30 -0.49 -7.37 -12.23
N PRO A 31 -0.38 -6.85 -10.99
CA PRO A 31 0.01 -7.69 -9.87
C PRO A 31 -1.00 -8.84 -9.75
N GLU A 32 -0.53 -10.04 -9.43
CA GLU A 32 -1.43 -11.11 -9.03
C GLU A 32 -2.18 -10.67 -7.77
N ASP A 33 -3.51 -10.71 -7.82
CA ASP A 33 -4.33 -10.53 -6.62
C ASP A 33 -3.96 -11.62 -5.62
N GLY A 34 -3.70 -11.23 -4.37
CA GLY A 34 -3.49 -12.18 -3.29
C GLY A 34 -2.07 -12.72 -3.16
N LYS A 35 -1.03 -11.86 -3.29
CA LYS A 35 0.28 -12.19 -2.70
C LYS A 35 0.12 -12.37 -1.19
N VAL A 36 -0.11 -13.60 -0.78
CA VAL A 36 -0.08 -14.01 0.62
C VAL A 36 1.38 -13.86 1.07
N VAL A 37 1.62 -12.91 1.97
CA VAL A 37 2.91 -12.79 2.65
C VAL A 37 3.05 -14.03 3.52
N LYS A 38 3.97 -14.92 3.16
CA LYS A 38 4.29 -16.11 3.96
C LYS A 38 5.38 -15.73 4.95
N LEU A 39 5.06 -15.85 6.23
CA LEU A 39 6.02 -15.68 7.32
C LEU A 39 6.52 -17.05 7.77
N ALA A 40 7.75 -17.12 8.27
CA ALA A 40 8.16 -18.28 9.04
C ALA A 40 7.32 -18.32 10.34
N SER A 41 6.97 -19.51 10.82
CA SER A 41 6.06 -19.65 11.99
C SER A 41 6.52 -18.87 13.22
N GLN A 42 7.83 -18.73 13.43
CA GLN A 42 8.38 -17.92 14.52
C GLN A 42 8.07 -16.43 14.36
N LEU A 43 8.18 -15.91 13.13
CA LEU A 43 7.95 -14.50 12.82
C LEU A 43 6.45 -14.17 12.79
N GLU A 44 5.61 -15.12 12.36
CA GLU A 44 4.16 -14.98 12.46
C GLU A 44 3.71 -14.89 13.92
N LYS A 45 4.28 -15.73 14.80
CA LYS A 45 4.01 -15.68 16.23
C LYS A 45 4.41 -14.33 16.84
N GLU A 46 5.61 -13.85 16.55
CA GLU A 46 6.11 -12.55 17.02
C GLU A 46 5.22 -11.39 16.54
N LEU A 47 4.77 -11.43 15.29
CA LEU A 47 3.86 -10.43 14.74
C LEU A 47 2.51 -10.44 15.46
N LEU A 48 1.93 -11.61 15.72
CA LEU A 48 0.66 -11.73 16.43
C LEU A 48 0.78 -11.23 17.87
N GLU A 49 1.87 -11.54 18.57
CA GLU A 49 2.14 -11.03 19.92
C GLU A 49 2.23 -9.49 19.94
N ALA A 50 2.90 -8.88 18.95
CA ALA A 50 2.98 -7.43 18.83
C ALA A 50 1.63 -6.75 18.52
N ILE A 51 0.76 -7.40 17.74
CA ILE A 51 -0.59 -6.92 17.47
C ILE A 51 -1.44 -6.98 18.75
N ASP A 52 -1.40 -8.10 19.46
CA ASP A 52 -2.13 -8.27 20.72
C ASP A 52 -1.67 -7.26 21.79
N GLU A 53 -0.38 -6.97 21.85
CA GLU A 53 0.18 -5.91 22.72
C GLU A 53 -0.40 -4.54 22.34
N ALA A 54 -0.37 -4.18 21.05
CA ALA A 54 -0.89 -2.90 20.56
C ALA A 54 -2.39 -2.73 20.79
N ASP A 55 -3.18 -3.81 20.68
CA ASP A 55 -4.63 -3.78 20.94
C ASP A 55 -4.97 -3.65 22.44
N GLN A 56 -4.07 -4.11 23.32
CA GLN A 56 -4.22 -3.98 24.78
C GLN A 56 -3.76 -2.61 25.29
N GLU A 57 -2.86 -1.95 24.58
CA GLU A 57 -2.55 -0.56 24.86
C GLU A 57 -3.77 0.31 24.59
N VAL A 58 -4.11 1.20 25.53
CA VAL A 58 -5.12 2.22 25.30
C VAL A 58 -4.56 3.22 24.29
N GLY A 59 -4.71 2.90 23.00
CA GLY A 59 -4.37 3.78 21.90
C GLY A 59 -5.10 5.11 22.10
N ARG A 60 -4.37 6.22 22.09
CA ARG A 60 -5.02 7.51 21.90
C ARG A 60 -5.41 7.61 20.43
N ALA A 61 -6.62 8.11 20.15
CA ALA A 61 -7.02 8.41 18.79
C ALA A 61 -5.95 9.31 18.15
N GLY A 62 -5.51 9.00 16.93
CA GLY A 62 -4.34 9.64 16.32
C GLY A 62 -4.42 11.18 16.32
N LEU A 63 -5.63 11.74 16.16
CA LEU A 63 -5.85 13.20 16.24
C LEU A 63 -5.64 13.75 17.66
N GLU A 64 -6.13 13.08 18.70
CA GLU A 64 -5.96 13.51 20.09
C GLU A 64 -4.50 13.44 20.54
N PHE A 65 -3.77 12.42 20.09
CA PHE A 65 -2.33 12.33 20.29
C PHE A 65 -1.59 13.50 19.63
N LEU A 66 -1.86 13.78 18.36
CA LEU A 66 -1.26 14.90 17.64
C LEU A 66 -1.59 16.26 18.27
N GLU A 67 -2.80 16.45 18.79
CA GLU A 67 -3.16 17.65 19.55
C GLU A 67 -2.40 17.75 20.88
N SER A 68 -2.16 16.62 21.57
CA SER A 68 -1.41 16.62 22.83
C SER A 68 0.05 17.05 22.64
N LEU A 69 0.66 16.77 21.49
CA LEU A 69 2.03 17.17 21.17
C LEU A 69 2.20 18.69 21.01
N LYS A 70 1.14 19.41 20.63
CA LYS A 70 1.14 20.88 20.55
C LYS A 70 1.36 21.57 21.90
N ARG A 71 1.20 20.87 23.02
CA ARG A 71 1.46 21.42 24.37
C ARG A 71 2.95 21.46 24.73
N TYR A 72 3.80 20.79 23.96
CA TYR A 72 5.24 20.74 24.16
C TYR A 72 6.02 21.51 23.08
N GLY A 73 5.32 22.27 22.23
CA GLY A 73 5.89 23.23 21.27
C GLY A 73 5.48 24.64 21.65
#